data_AF-A0A822ENY3-F1
#
_entry.id   AF-A0A822ENY3-F1
#
_cell.length_a   1.000
_cell.length_b   1.000
_cell.length_c   1.000
_cell.angle_alpha   90.00
_cell.angle_beta   90.00
_cell.angle_gamma   90.00
#
_symmetry.space_group_name_H-M   'P 1'
#
loop_
_entity.id
_entity.type
_entity.pdbx_description
1 polymer ?
#
loop_
_entity_poly.entity_id
_entity_poly.type
_entity_poly.pdbx_seq_one_letter_code
_entity_poly.pdbx_strand_id
1 'polypeptide(L)'
;MSIKIVSGGQTGVDRSALDVAIELNYKYGGWCPRGRKAEDGIIDSIKYANLEETSSNHYPQRTEFNVRDSDGTLIIIVGNEDTMGRGSKLT
;
A
#
# COMPACT_ATOMS: atom_id res chain seq x y z
N MET A 1 -17.28 0.99 15.52
CA MET A 1 -16.39 0.19 14.65
C MET A 1 -15.21 1.08 14.26
N SER A 2 -13.98 0.59 14.34
CA SER A 2 -12.77 1.37 14.01
C SER A 2 -12.23 0.86 12.68
N ILE A 3 -12.20 1.73 11.66
CA ILE A 3 -11.63 1.41 10.34
C ILE A 3 -10.10 1.56 10.41
N LYS A 4 -9.38 0.62 9.82
CA LYS A 4 -7.93 0.71 9.56
C LYS A 4 -7.70 0.69 8.05
N ILE A 5 -6.94 1.65 7.54
CA ILE A 5 -6.51 1.68 6.14
C ILE A 5 -5.18 0.95 6.03
N VAL A 6 -5.13 -0.10 5.21
CA VAL A 6 -3.89 -0.82 4.89
C VAL A 6 -3.51 -0.62 3.43
N SER A 7 -2.22 -0.46 3.18
CA SER A 7 -1.67 -0.19 1.85
C SER A 7 -0.19 -0.57 1.82
N GLY A 8 0.37 -0.83 0.65
CA GLY A 8 1.77 -1.22 0.53
C GLY A 8 2.77 -0.10 0.28
N GLY A 9 2.32 1.16 0.36
CA GLY A 9 3.20 2.33 0.38
C GLY A 9 3.86 2.68 -0.96
N GLN A 10 3.40 2.12 -2.08
CA GLN A 10 3.81 2.57 -3.41
C GLN A 10 3.36 4.03 -3.64
N THR A 11 3.98 4.73 -4.60
CA THR A 11 3.42 5.99 -5.15
C THR A 11 1.97 5.82 -5.61
N GLY A 12 1.27 6.95 -5.77
CA GLY A 12 -0.11 6.98 -6.24
C GLY A 12 -1.09 6.53 -5.15
N VAL A 13 -2.05 5.68 -5.52
CA VAL A 13 -3.20 5.30 -4.66
C VAL A 13 -2.77 4.79 -3.30
N ASP A 14 -1.73 3.96 -3.26
CA ASP A 14 -1.22 3.37 -2.02
C ASP A 14 -0.85 4.44 -1.00
N ARG A 15 -0.05 5.43 -1.40
CA ARG A 15 0.42 6.48 -0.49
C ARG A 15 -0.64 7.55 -0.24
N SER A 16 -1.51 7.84 -1.22
CA SER A 16 -2.68 8.68 -1.00
C SER A 16 -3.62 8.09 0.07
N ALA A 17 -3.81 6.77 0.09
CA ALA A 17 -4.61 6.11 1.12
C ALA A 17 -3.97 6.26 2.52
N LEU A 18 -2.65 6.11 2.63
CA LEU A 18 -1.92 6.33 3.89
C LEU A 18 -1.97 7.79 4.34
N ASP A 19 -1.79 8.73 3.41
CA ASP A 19 -1.81 10.16 3.69
C ASP A 19 -3.17 10.61 4.22
N VAL A 20 -4.27 10.19 3.58
CA VAL A 20 -5.64 10.46 4.05
C VAL A 20 -5.88 9.83 5.42
N ALA A 21 -5.37 8.62 5.66
CA ALA A 21 -5.50 7.97 6.97
C ALA A 21 -4.79 8.78 8.07
N ILE A 22 -3.57 9.25 7.80
CA ILE A 22 -2.79 10.08 8.73
C ILE A 22 -3.49 11.42 8.97
N GLU A 23 -3.90 12.11 7.90
CA GLU A 23 -4.54 13.43 7.98
C GLU A 23 -5.86 13.40 8.77
N LEU A 24 -6.66 12.33 8.58
CA LEU A 24 -7.95 12.17 9.25
C LEU A 24 -7.85 11.39 10.58
N ASN A 25 -6.65 11.08 11.07
CA ASN A 25 -6.40 10.29 12.29
C ASN A 25 -7.09 8.91 12.29
N TYR A 26 -7.21 8.27 11.13
CA TYR A 26 -7.55 6.85 11.05
C TYR A 26 -6.34 5.99 11.36
N LYS A 27 -6.59 4.78 11.88
CA LYS A 27 -5.53 3.78 12.00
C LYS A 27 -5.02 3.45 10.60
N TYR A 28 -3.70 3.36 10.43
CA TYR A 28 -3.08 2.96 9.17
C TYR A 28 -1.99 1.91 9.38
N GLY A 29 -1.61 1.23 8.30
CA GLY A 29 -0.43 0.37 8.24
C GLY A 29 -0.37 -0.40 6.93
N GLY A 30 0.21 -1.60 6.95
CA GLY A 30 0.25 -2.49 5.80
C GLY A 30 1.65 -3.03 5.52
N TRP A 31 1.74 -3.86 4.49
CA TRP A 31 2.95 -4.55 4.11
C TRP A 31 3.65 -3.84 2.95
N CYS A 32 4.93 -3.51 3.11
CA CYS A 32 5.78 -2.96 2.05
C CYS A 32 6.93 -3.94 1.70
N PRO A 33 7.57 -3.83 0.53
CA PRO A 33 8.70 -4.70 0.20
C PRO A 33 9.87 -4.49 1.17
N ARG A 34 10.67 -5.53 1.38
CA ARG A 34 11.96 -5.43 2.08
C ARG A 34 12.81 -4.28 1.52
N GLY A 35 13.39 -3.49 2.41
CA GLY A 35 14.08 -2.23 2.12
C GLY A 35 13.13 -1.05 1.86
N ARG A 36 11.83 -1.20 2.16
CA ARG A 36 10.78 -0.18 1.99
C ARG A 36 10.75 0.43 0.60
N LYS A 37 10.87 -0.41 -0.44
CA LYS A 37 11.04 0.05 -1.83
C LYS A 37 9.72 0.52 -2.46
N ALA A 38 9.72 1.72 -3.03
CA ALA A 38 8.73 2.28 -3.93
C ALA A 38 9.38 2.69 -5.27
N GLU A 39 8.60 3.12 -6.25
CA GLU A 39 9.13 3.57 -7.55
C GLU A 39 9.90 4.90 -7.45
N ASP A 40 9.57 5.73 -6.47
CA ASP A 40 10.23 7.01 -6.19
C ASP A 40 11.33 6.91 -5.13
N GLY A 41 11.73 5.69 -4.77
CA GLY A 41 12.81 5.42 -3.82
C GLY A 41 12.35 4.72 -2.55
N ILE A 42 12.94 5.10 -1.41
CA ILE A 42 12.66 4.48 -0.11
C ILE A 42 11.45 5.17 0.52
N ILE A 43 10.48 4.39 0.99
CA ILE A 43 9.31 4.89 1.71
C ILE A 43 9.76 5.46 3.06
N ASP A 44 9.41 6.72 3.32
CA ASP A 44 9.71 7.44 4.56
C ASP A 44 9.32 6.62 5.80
N SER A 45 10.29 6.35 6.67
CA SER A 45 10.11 5.53 7.86
C SER A 45 9.50 6.29 9.04
N ILE A 46 9.59 7.63 9.03
CA ILE A 46 9.02 8.48 10.08
C ILE A 46 7.55 8.75 9.77
N LYS A 47 7.24 9.15 8.53
CA LYS A 47 5.87 9.46 8.11
C LYS A 47 4.98 8.21 8.08
N TYR A 48 5.51 7.09 7.57
CA TYR A 48 4.77 5.83 7.43
C TYR A 48 5.28 4.76 8.40
N ALA A 49 5.37 5.13 9.69
CA ALA A 49 5.96 4.31 10.74
C ALA A 49 5.25 2.95 10.95
N ASN A 50 3.95 2.86 10.63
CA ASN A 50 3.17 1.63 10.82
C ASN A 50 3.20 0.67 9.61
N LEU A 51 4.11 0.89 8.65
CA LEU A 51 4.36 -0.07 7.57
C LEU A 51 5.38 -1.11 8.01
N GLU A 52 5.04 -2.37 7.77
CA GLU A 52 5.89 -3.53 8.07
C GLU A 52 6.52 -4.06 6.77
N GLU A 53 7.79 -4.44 6.83
CA GLU A 53 8.48 -5.02 5.67
C GLU A 53 8.12 -6.50 5.54
N THR A 54 7.85 -6.94 4.31
CA THR A 54 7.82 -8.36 3.97
C THR A 54 9.23 -8.95 3.95
N SER A 55 9.33 -10.29 3.95
CA SER A 55 10.64 -10.97 3.85
C SER A 55 11.30 -10.78 2.47
N SER A 56 10.53 -10.53 1.43
CA SER A 56 11.00 -10.28 0.07
C SER A 56 10.96 -8.80 -0.30
N ASN A 57 11.85 -8.39 -1.21
CA ASN A 57 11.80 -7.07 -1.86
C ASN A 57 10.95 -7.07 -3.14
N HIS A 58 10.28 -8.19 -3.46
CA HIS A 58 9.40 -8.32 -4.62
C HIS A 58 7.98 -7.83 -4.31
N TYR A 59 7.42 -7.02 -5.21
CA TYR A 59 6.09 -6.42 -5.06
C TYR A 59 4.90 -7.40 -4.97
N PRO A 60 4.90 -8.61 -5.55
CA PRO A 60 3.77 -9.53 -5.39
C PRO A 60 3.51 -9.92 -3.94
N GLN A 61 4.55 -10.22 -3.15
CA GLN A 61 4.39 -10.69 -1.76
C GLN A 61 3.68 -9.65 -0.89
N ARG A 62 4.11 -8.38 -0.97
CA ARG A 62 3.46 -7.31 -0.21
C ARG A 62 2.02 -7.08 -0.66
N THR A 63 1.71 -7.31 -1.94
CA THR A 63 0.35 -7.15 -2.48
C THR A 63 -0.55 -8.24 -1.92
N GLU A 64 -0.12 -9.49 -2.01
CA GLU A 64 -0.82 -10.65 -1.44
C GLU A 64 -1.06 -10.48 0.07
N PHE A 65 -0.05 -10.01 0.83
CA PHE A 65 -0.19 -9.85 2.28
C PHE A 65 -1.17 -8.73 2.64
N ASN A 66 -1.20 -7.62 1.90
CA ASN A 66 -2.19 -6.55 2.13
C ASN A 66 -3.61 -7.01 1.80
N VAL A 67 -3.80 -7.84 0.76
CA VAL A 67 -5.11 -8.45 0.46
C VAL A 67 -5.51 -9.42 1.57
N ARG A 68 -4.62 -10.35 1.93
CA ARG A 68 -4.84 -11.38 2.96
C ARG A 68 -5.18 -10.80 4.32
N ASP A 69 -4.47 -9.77 4.75
CA ASP A 69 -4.57 -9.20 6.10
C ASP A 69 -5.52 -7.99 6.16
N SER A 70 -6.46 -7.91 5.23
CA SER A 70 -7.53 -6.90 5.18
C SER A 70 -8.91 -7.56 5.15
N ASP A 71 -9.92 -6.84 5.65
CA ASP A 71 -11.32 -7.29 5.56
C ASP A 71 -11.90 -7.09 4.13
N GLY A 72 -11.22 -6.31 3.30
CA GLY A 72 -11.62 -6.03 1.92
C GLY A 72 -10.63 -5.11 1.22
N THR A 73 -10.55 -5.22 -0.10
CA THR A 73 -9.63 -4.44 -0.93
C THR A 73 -10.40 -3.56 -1.91
N LEU A 74 -10.12 -2.25 -1.88
CA LEU A 74 -10.62 -1.27 -2.84
C LEU A 74 -9.52 -0.96 -3.85
N ILE A 75 -9.81 -1.19 -5.14
CA ILE A 75 -8.91 -0.86 -6.25
C ILE A 75 -9.43 0.42 -6.91
N ILE A 76 -8.58 1.45 -6.96
CA ILE A 76 -8.88 2.72 -7.62
C ILE A 76 -7.97 2.84 -8.84
N ILE A 77 -8.58 3.01 -10.01
CA ILE A 77 -7.87 3.18 -11.29
C ILE A 77 -8.45 4.41 -11.97
N VAL A 78 -7.58 5.30 -12.44
CA VAL A 78 -7.98 6.45 -13.26
C VAL A 78 -7.59 6.14 -14.70
N GLY A 79 -8.56 5.70 -15.50
CA GLY A 79 -8.35 5.29 -16.90
C GLY A 79 -9.14 4.03 -17.27
N ASN A 80 -8.80 3.43 -18.42
CA ASN A 80 -9.33 2.14 -18.86
C ASN A 80 -8.30 1.00 -18.65
N GLU A 81 -8.65 -0.25 -18.95
CA GLU A 81 -7.79 -1.43 -18.74
C GLU A 81 -6.40 -1.30 -19.41
N ASP A 82 -6.29 -0.55 -20.50
CA ASP A 82 -5.05 -0.33 -21.25
C ASP A 82 -4.02 0.53 -20.48
N THR A 83 -4.47 1.25 -19.44
CA THR A 83 -3.63 2.15 -18.63
C THR A 83 -3.23 1.56 -17.27
N MET A 84 -3.63 0.31 -16.97
CA MET A 84 -3.35 -0.32 -15.68
C MET A 84 -1.87 -0.67 -15.50
N GLY A 85 -1.26 -0.16 -14.42
CA GLY A 85 0.07 -0.58 -13.98
C GLY A 85 0.11 -2.05 -13.55
N ARG A 86 1.27 -2.69 -13.64
CA ARG A 86 1.43 -4.14 -13.34
C ARG A 86 1.00 -4.55 -11.92
N GLY A 87 1.01 -3.62 -10.96
CA GLY A 87 0.57 -3.88 -9.58
C GLY A 87 -0.93 -4.19 -9.47
N SER A 88 -1.77 -3.53 -10.28
CA SER A 88 -3.23 -3.66 -10.23
C SER A 88 -3.76 -4.97 -10.83
N LYS A 89 -2.92 -5.74 -11.55
CA LYS A 89 -3.29 -7.05 -12.10
C LYS A 89 -3.13 -8.21 -11.12
N LEU A 90 -2.54 -7.95 -9.95
CA LEU A 90 -2.22 -8.95 -8.92
C LEU A 90 -3.09 -8.81 -7.66
N THR A 91 -4.07 -7.90 -7.69
CA THR A 91 -5.04 -7.63 -6.63
C THR A 91 -6.41 -8.07 -7.11
#